data_AF-A0A964UJD8-F1
#
_entry.id   AF-A0A964UJD8-F1
#
_cell.length_a   1.000
_cell.length_b   1.000
_cell.length_c   1.000
_cell.angle_alpha   90.00
_cell.angle_beta   90.00
_cell.angle_gamma   90.00
#
_symmetry.space_group_name_H-M   'P 1'
#
loop_
_entity.id
_entity.type
_entity.pdbx_description
1 polymer ?
#
loop_
_entity_poly.entity_id
_entity_poly.type
_entity_poly.pdbx_seq_one_letter_code
_entity_poly.pdbx_strand_id
1 'polypeptide(L)'
;MKDPRDFNTPEGPILGPEHVDNLARAVLSLTREVAVLTDRVTVIETLLEREGVVTVEAIDTFEPDEAFQKRIDEAMKTITAGVVAALQGSDRD
;
A
#
# COMPACT_ATOMS: atom_id res chain seq x y z
N MET A 1 -3.86 43.57 -4.82
CA MET A 1 -4.77 42.79 -3.96
C MET A 1 -4.43 41.31 -4.21
N LYS A 2 -4.02 40.55 -3.18
CA LYS A 2 -3.58 39.16 -3.32
C LYS A 2 -4.80 38.26 -3.59
N ASP A 3 -4.73 37.32 -4.54
CA ASP A 3 -5.87 36.44 -4.88
C ASP A 3 -6.22 35.58 -3.65
N PRO A 4 -7.45 35.65 -3.11
CA PRO A 4 -7.84 34.89 -1.93
C PRO A 4 -7.88 33.36 -2.15
N ARG A 5 -7.69 32.89 -3.38
CA ARG A 5 -7.56 31.46 -3.73
C ARG A 5 -6.11 30.96 -3.75
N ASP A 6 -5.15 31.83 -3.48
CA ASP A 6 -3.70 31.55 -3.49
C ASP A 6 -3.22 30.89 -2.17
N PHE A 7 -4.11 30.18 -1.48
CA PHE A 7 -3.79 29.33 -0.35
C PHE A 7 -3.84 27.88 -0.84
N ASN A 8 -2.74 27.16 -0.68
CA ASN A 8 -2.57 25.72 -0.99
C ASN A 8 -1.99 25.37 -2.37
N THR A 9 -1.04 26.17 -2.87
CA THR A 9 -0.15 25.77 -3.98
C THR A 9 1.16 25.26 -3.36
N PRO A 10 1.50 23.96 -3.42
CA PRO A 10 2.80 23.49 -2.98
C PRO A 10 3.90 24.21 -3.77
N GLU A 11 5.01 24.60 -3.12
CA GLU A 11 6.08 25.45 -3.69
C GLU A 11 6.89 24.80 -4.84
N GLY A 12 6.52 23.60 -5.29
CA GLY A 12 7.13 22.92 -6.42
C GLY A 12 6.73 21.45 -6.51
N PRO A 13 7.10 20.76 -7.58
CA PRO A 13 6.93 19.32 -7.67
C PRO A 13 7.74 18.64 -6.57
N ILE A 14 7.12 17.70 -5.84
CA ILE A 14 7.73 16.94 -4.73
C ILE A 14 8.96 16.14 -5.20
N LEU A 15 9.04 15.79 -6.50
CA LEU A 15 10.16 15.12 -7.13
C LEU A 15 10.63 15.92 -8.35
N GLY A 16 11.93 16.09 -8.51
CA GLY A 16 12.53 16.67 -9.71
C GLY A 16 12.29 15.80 -10.97
N PRO A 17 12.28 16.39 -12.19
CA PRO A 17 12.06 15.66 -13.44
C PRO A 17 12.98 14.44 -13.64
N GLU A 18 14.22 14.53 -13.16
CA GLU A 18 15.25 13.47 -13.18
C GLU A 18 14.89 12.25 -12.34
N HIS A 19 13.96 12.37 -11.39
CA HIS A 19 13.53 11.29 -10.51
C HIS A 19 12.25 10.59 -11.00
N VAL A 20 11.57 11.14 -12.02
CA VAL A 20 10.28 10.63 -12.53
C VAL A 20 10.42 9.21 -13.10
N ASP A 21 11.48 8.93 -13.85
CA ASP A 21 11.71 7.59 -14.43
C ASP A 21 11.98 6.54 -13.34
N ASN A 22 12.68 6.92 -12.27
CA ASN A 22 12.94 6.04 -11.13
C ASN A 22 11.66 5.77 -10.34
N LEU A 23 10.81 6.78 -10.15
CA LEU A 23 9.48 6.59 -9.57
C LEU A 23 8.62 5.66 -10.44
N ALA A 24 8.61 5.86 -11.76
CA ALA A 24 7.85 5.00 -12.67
C ALA A 24 8.28 3.53 -12.56
N ARG A 25 9.61 3.26 -12.50
CA ARG A 25 10.15 1.91 -12.29
C ARG A 25 9.75 1.33 -10.92
N ALA A 26 9.77 2.15 -9.87
CA ALA A 26 9.38 1.72 -8.53
C ALA A 26 7.89 1.37 -8.47
N VAL A 27 7.02 2.19 -9.06
CA VAL A 27 5.58 1.93 -9.15
C VAL A 27 5.31 0.65 -9.93
N LEU A 28 5.92 0.47 -11.10
CA LEU A 28 5.75 -0.75 -11.90
C LEU A 28 6.21 -2.01 -11.15
N SER A 29 7.34 -1.92 -10.43
CA SER A 29 7.83 -3.02 -9.61
C SER A 29 6.86 -3.34 -8.48
N LEU A 30 6.36 -2.33 -7.76
CA LEU A 30 5.37 -2.50 -6.71
C LEU A 30 4.06 -3.11 -7.24
N THR A 31 3.58 -2.66 -8.40
CA THR A 31 2.38 -3.24 -9.04
C THR A 31 2.58 -4.73 -9.33
N ARG A 32 3.77 -5.14 -9.78
CA ARG A 32 4.08 -6.56 -9.99
C ARG A 32 4.03 -7.35 -8.69
N GLU A 33 4.63 -6.83 -7.63
CA GLU A 33 4.61 -7.50 -6.31
C GLU A 33 3.18 -7.61 -5.75
N VAL A 34 2.35 -6.57 -5.92
CA VAL A 34 0.93 -6.62 -5.54
C VAL A 34 0.20 -7.70 -6.33
N ALA A 35 0.43 -7.81 -7.64
CA ALA A 35 -0.19 -8.86 -8.45
C ALA A 35 0.22 -10.27 -7.99
N VAL A 36 1.48 -10.47 -7.60
CA VAL A 36 1.96 -11.74 -7.01
C VAL A 36 1.27 -12.02 -5.67
N LEU A 37 1.09 -11.01 -4.82
CA LEU A 37 0.37 -11.17 -3.55
C LEU A 37 -1.10 -11.52 -3.78
N THR A 38 -1.77 -10.87 -4.73
CA THR A 38 -3.14 -11.20 -5.11
C THR A 38 -3.26 -12.65 -5.58
N ASP A 39 -2.39 -13.10 -6.49
CA ASP A 39 -2.38 -14.50 -6.96
C ASP A 39 -2.20 -15.49 -5.80
N ARG A 40 -1.25 -15.21 -4.89
CA ARG A 40 -1.01 -16.06 -3.73
C ARG A 40 -2.20 -16.10 -2.77
N VAL A 41 -2.88 -14.99 -2.54
CA VAL A 41 -4.09 -14.94 -1.71
C VAL A 41 -5.20 -15.79 -2.35
N THR A 42 -5.45 -15.63 -3.65
CA THR A 42 -6.43 -16.45 -4.38
C THR A 42 -6.11 -17.94 -4.31
N VAL A 43 -4.84 -18.32 -4.45
CA VAL A 43 -4.41 -19.72 -4.31
C VAL A 43 -4.67 -20.24 -2.89
N ILE A 44 -4.35 -19.44 -1.86
CA ILE A 44 -4.59 -19.83 -0.46
C ILE A 44 -6.08 -20.02 -0.20
N GLU A 45 -6.92 -19.07 -0.61
CA GLU A 45 -8.38 -19.13 -0.49
C GLU A 45 -8.94 -20.39 -1.15
N THR A 46 -8.53 -20.65 -2.40
CA THR A 46 -8.94 -21.84 -3.16
C THR A 46 -8.52 -23.13 -2.48
N LEU A 47 -7.28 -23.19 -1.95
CA LEU A 47 -6.79 -24.37 -1.26
C LEU A 47 -7.55 -24.59 0.05
N LEU A 48 -7.78 -23.54 0.85
CA LEU A 48 -8.51 -23.65 2.11
C LEU A 48 -9.95 -24.12 1.90
N GLU A 49 -10.63 -23.63 0.86
CA GLU A 49 -11.97 -24.09 0.50
C GLU A 49 -11.97 -25.53 0.00
N ARG A 50 -11.01 -25.90 -0.85
CA ARG A 50 -10.86 -27.28 -1.33
C ARG A 50 -10.63 -28.28 -0.20
N GLU A 51 -9.85 -27.90 0.81
CA GLU A 51 -9.59 -28.73 2.00
C GLU A 51 -10.73 -28.65 3.04
N GLY A 52 -11.79 -27.88 2.78
CA GLY A 52 -12.97 -27.75 3.64
C GLY A 52 -12.72 -26.99 4.95
N VAL A 53 -11.70 -26.12 4.99
CA VAL A 53 -11.34 -25.34 6.19
C VAL A 53 -12.20 -24.10 6.35
N VAL A 54 -12.38 -23.33 5.27
CA VAL A 54 -13.19 -22.10 5.22
C VAL A 54 -13.65 -21.88 3.77
N THR A 55 -14.84 -21.32 3.56
CA THR A 55 -15.32 -20.99 2.21
C THR A 55 -14.81 -19.62 1.78
N VAL A 56 -14.69 -19.39 0.47
CA VAL A 56 -14.34 -18.05 -0.06
C VAL A 56 -15.38 -17.02 0.39
N GLU A 57 -16.66 -17.38 0.38
CA GLU A 57 -17.75 -16.52 0.85
C GLU A 57 -17.57 -16.12 2.33
N ALA A 58 -17.15 -17.03 3.20
CA ALA A 58 -16.93 -16.72 4.61
C ALA A 58 -15.76 -15.75 4.82
N ILE A 59 -14.75 -15.77 3.94
CA ILE A 59 -13.64 -14.81 3.93
C ILE A 59 -14.17 -13.43 3.47
N ASP A 60 -14.93 -13.38 2.37
CA ASP A 60 -15.49 -12.14 1.83
C ASP A 60 -16.46 -11.44 2.78
N THR A 61 -17.22 -12.21 3.55
CA THR A 61 -18.18 -11.68 4.53
C THR A 61 -17.62 -11.57 5.95
N PHE A 62 -16.32 -11.81 6.15
CA PHE A 62 -15.72 -11.75 7.47
C PHE A 62 -15.78 -10.33 8.05
N GLU A 63 -16.41 -10.20 9.21
CA GLU A 63 -16.47 -8.93 9.95
C GLU A 63 -15.47 -8.96 11.12
N PRO A 64 -14.40 -8.14 11.06
CA PRO A 64 -13.39 -8.12 12.11
C PRO A 64 -13.93 -7.48 13.39
N ASP A 65 -13.60 -8.07 14.54
CA ASP A 65 -13.83 -7.43 15.82
C ASP A 65 -12.82 -6.29 16.10
N GLU A 66 -13.08 -5.49 17.14
CA GLU A 66 -12.23 -4.36 17.50
C GLU A 66 -10.77 -4.77 17.80
N ALA A 67 -10.57 -5.95 18.39
CA ALA A 67 -9.24 -6.44 18.73
C ALA A 67 -8.45 -6.84 17.48
N PHE A 68 -9.11 -7.49 16.53
CA PHE A 68 -8.57 -7.85 15.23
C PHE A 68 -8.23 -6.60 14.43
N GLN A 69 -9.16 -5.64 14.34
CA GLN A 69 -8.95 -4.40 13.60
C GLN A 69 -7.74 -3.63 14.13
N LYS A 70 -7.63 -3.49 15.45
CA LYS A 70 -6.49 -2.83 16.09
C LYS A 70 -5.16 -3.48 15.72
N ARG A 71 -5.11 -4.81 15.71
CA ARG A 71 -3.90 -5.57 15.33
C ARG A 71 -3.49 -5.31 13.88
N ILE A 72 -4.47 -5.24 12.97
CA ILE A 72 -4.21 -4.93 11.56
C ILE A 72 -3.73 -3.50 11.39
N ASP A 73 -4.35 -2.53 12.07
CA ASP A 73 -3.94 -1.13 12.01
C ASP A 73 -2.50 -0.92 12.48
N GLU A 74 -2.09 -1.62 13.54
CA GLU A 74 -0.71 -1.60 14.04
C GLU A 74 0.27 -2.18 13.02
N ALA A 75 -0.06 -3.32 12.40
CA ALA A 75 0.76 -3.92 11.35
C ALA A 75 0.89 -2.99 10.13
N MET A 76 -0.21 -2.38 9.69
CA MET A 76 -0.24 -1.44 8.56
C MET A 76 0.58 -0.18 8.83
N LYS A 77 0.56 0.35 10.05
CA LYS A 77 1.41 1.47 10.46
C LYS A 77 2.88 1.12 10.33
N THR A 78 3.30 -0.06 10.77
CA THR A 78 4.70 -0.51 10.65
C THR A 78 5.13 -0.61 9.19
N ILE A 79 4.32 -1.22 8.34
CA ILE A 79 4.61 -1.34 6.90
C ILE A 79 4.73 0.04 6.26
N THR A 80 3.75 0.92 6.51
CA THR A 80 3.71 2.27 5.94
C THR A 80 4.91 3.10 6.42
N ALA A 81 5.25 3.04 7.70
CA ALA A 81 6.41 3.73 8.25
C ALA A 81 7.72 3.24 7.60
N GLY A 82 7.86 1.94 7.35
CA GLY A 82 9.01 1.37 6.65
C GLY A 82 9.14 1.89 5.22
N VAL A 83 8.03 1.95 4.47
CA VAL A 83 8.01 2.50 3.10
C VAL A 83 8.38 3.98 3.10
N VAL A 84 7.79 4.78 3.99
CA VAL A 84 8.09 6.21 4.11
C VAL A 84 9.57 6.44 4.46
N ALA A 85 10.12 5.69 5.40
CA ALA A 85 11.52 5.79 5.79
C ALA A 85 12.47 5.44 4.63
N ALA A 86 12.17 4.41 3.85
CA ALA A 86 12.97 4.03 2.68
C ALA A 86 12.96 5.13 1.60
N LEU A 87 11.80 5.76 1.37
CA LEU A 87 11.67 6.86 0.42
C LEU A 87 12.42 8.12 0.89
N GLN A 88 12.40 8.43 2.19
CA GLN A 88 13.13 9.58 2.78
C GLN A 88 14.64 9.35 2.93
N GLY A 89 15.07 8.08 3.05
CA GLY A 89 16.47 7.69 3.18
C GLY A 89 17.24 7.63 1.87
N SER A 90 16.60 7.93 0.74
CA SER A 90 17.22 7.95 -0.60
C SER A 90 17.77 9.33 -1.00
N ASP A 91 17.55 10.37 -0.18
CA ASP A 91 18.03 11.76 -0.38
C ASP A 91 19.35 12.08 0.36
N ARG A 92 20.04 11.07 0.90
CA ARG A 92 21.36 11.23 1.52
C ARG A 92 22.43 10.52 0.68
N ASP A 93 22.84 11.17 -0.39
CA ASP A 93 24.19 11.09 -0.97
C ASP A 93 24.67 12.51 -1.33
#